data_AF-A0A318SI04-F1
#
_entry.id   AF-A0A318SI04-F1
#
_cell.length_a   1.000
_cell.length_b   1.000
_cell.length_c   1.000
_cell.angle_alpha   90.00
_cell.angle_beta   90.00
_cell.angle_gamma   90.00
#
_symmetry.space_group_name_H-M   'P 1'
#
loop_
_entity.id
_entity.type
_entity.pdbx_description
1 polymer ?
#
loop_
_entity_poly.entity_id
_entity_poly.type
_entity_poly.pdbx_seq_one_letter_code
_entity_poly.pdbx_strand_id
1 'polypeptide(L)'
;MNATISSRALASLGIAAALTFGAVSAMAQVTVGGAPMYPTKDIIDNAVNSKDHTTLVAAVKAAGLVETLKGPGPFTVFAPTNAAFDKLPAGTVDTLVKPENKSTLTTILTYHVVPGKLDSKALLAKIKDGKGSASLTTVQGEALTAKTSGKNIVLTDAKGGNSTVTIADVIQSNGVIHVVDTVLMPK
;
A
#
# COMPACT_ATOMS: atom_id res chain seq x y z
N MET A 1 13.99 -13.86 -81.96
CA MET A 1 13.87 -12.96 -80.79
C MET A 1 12.65 -13.38 -79.98
N ASN A 2 12.82 -13.38 -78.64
CA ASN A 2 11.86 -13.56 -77.53
C ASN A 2 11.34 -15.01 -77.30
N ALA A 3 11.83 -15.79 -76.33
CA ALA A 3 11.94 -15.63 -74.86
C ALA A 3 10.65 -15.93 -74.07
N THR A 4 10.35 -17.22 -73.90
CA THR A 4 10.27 -17.98 -72.63
C THR A 4 9.57 -17.40 -71.37
N ILE A 5 8.38 -17.96 -71.06
CA ILE A 5 7.91 -18.58 -69.78
C ILE A 5 7.35 -17.76 -68.57
N SER A 6 6.12 -18.19 -68.16
CA SER A 6 5.49 -18.38 -66.83
C SER A 6 4.66 -17.32 -66.09
N SER A 7 3.39 -17.72 -65.90
CA SER A 7 2.47 -17.45 -64.79
C SER A 7 3.11 -17.45 -63.39
N ARG A 8 2.74 -16.48 -62.54
CA ARG A 8 2.53 -16.67 -61.08
C ARG A 8 1.53 -15.65 -60.49
N ALA A 9 0.57 -16.21 -59.75
CA ALA A 9 0.00 -15.73 -58.49
C ALA A 9 -0.78 -14.40 -58.42
N LEU A 10 -2.11 -14.52 -58.38
CA LEU A 10 -3.03 -13.59 -57.72
C LEU A 10 -2.74 -13.61 -56.20
N ALA A 11 -2.31 -12.46 -55.65
CA ALA A 11 -2.21 -12.25 -54.21
C ALA A 11 -3.31 -11.30 -53.75
N SER A 12 -4.20 -11.83 -52.91
CA SER A 12 -5.29 -11.17 -52.23
C SER A 12 -4.80 -10.14 -51.19
N LEU A 13 -5.19 -8.87 -51.34
CA LEU A 13 -5.15 -7.86 -50.27
C LEU A 13 -6.54 -7.21 -50.17
N GLY A 14 -7.29 -7.60 -49.13
CA GLY A 14 -8.55 -6.97 -48.73
C GLY A 14 -8.54 -6.78 -47.22
N ILE A 15 -8.36 -5.54 -46.81
CA ILE A 15 -8.05 -5.01 -45.47
C ILE A 15 -8.99 -5.54 -44.37
N ALA A 16 -8.41 -6.14 -43.34
CA ALA A 16 -9.08 -6.46 -42.09
C ALA A 16 -9.30 -5.16 -41.27
N ALA A 17 -10.55 -4.79 -41.05
CA ALA A 17 -10.93 -3.71 -40.13
C ALA A 17 -10.68 -4.16 -38.69
N ALA A 18 -9.55 -3.71 -38.12
CA ALA A 18 -9.20 -3.96 -36.74
C ALA A 18 -10.16 -3.21 -35.80
N LEU A 19 -10.79 -3.97 -34.90
CA LEU A 19 -11.56 -3.47 -33.76
C LEU A 19 -10.64 -2.61 -32.88
N THR A 20 -10.85 -1.29 -32.88
CA THR A 20 -10.21 -0.40 -31.91
C THR A 20 -10.88 -0.62 -30.55
N PHE A 21 -10.37 -1.57 -29.76
CA PHE A 21 -10.54 -1.51 -28.31
C PHE A 21 -9.84 -0.24 -27.85
N GLY A 22 -10.64 0.76 -27.45
CA GLY A 22 -10.14 1.94 -26.77
C GLY A 22 -9.33 1.48 -25.56
N ALA A 23 -8.02 1.71 -25.62
CA ALA A 23 -7.15 1.59 -24.47
C ALA A 23 -7.61 2.63 -23.45
N VAL A 24 -8.44 2.20 -22.49
CA VAL A 24 -8.64 2.94 -21.25
C VAL A 24 -7.26 3.04 -20.63
N SER A 25 -6.74 4.27 -20.58
CA SER A 25 -5.45 4.59 -19.99
C SER A 25 -5.42 4.04 -18.56
N ALA A 26 -4.67 2.94 -18.38
CA ALA A 26 -4.44 2.31 -17.09
C ALA A 26 -3.56 3.24 -16.26
N MET A 27 -4.19 4.18 -15.55
CA MET A 27 -3.56 4.90 -14.45
C MET A 27 -3.04 3.84 -13.48
N ALA A 28 -1.72 3.82 -13.27
CA ALA A 28 -0.94 2.81 -12.53
C ALA A 28 -1.70 2.14 -11.38
N GLN A 29 -2.30 0.99 -11.68
CA GLN A 29 -3.05 0.21 -10.71
C GLN A 29 -2.06 -0.64 -9.92
N VAL A 30 -1.78 -0.24 -8.69
CA VAL A 30 -0.94 -1.03 -7.78
C VAL A 30 -1.78 -2.19 -7.25
N THR A 31 -1.32 -3.42 -7.48
CA THR A 31 -1.98 -4.63 -6.96
C THR A 31 -1.41 -4.98 -5.60
N VAL A 32 -2.28 -5.12 -4.60
CA VAL A 32 -1.90 -5.53 -3.24
C VAL A 32 -2.78 -6.72 -2.84
N GLY A 33 -2.18 -7.88 -2.61
CA GLY A 33 -2.89 -9.11 -2.28
C GLY A 33 -3.82 -9.65 -3.36
N GLY A 34 -3.41 -9.49 -4.62
CA GLY A 34 -4.16 -9.97 -5.78
C GLY A 34 -5.38 -9.12 -6.15
N ALA A 35 -5.63 -8.02 -5.43
CA ALA A 35 -6.69 -7.07 -5.74
C ALA A 35 -6.11 -5.75 -6.29
N PRO A 36 -6.73 -5.17 -7.32
CA PRO A 36 -6.38 -3.83 -7.78
C PRO A 36 -6.78 -2.76 -6.76
N MET A 37 -5.81 -1.95 -6.31
CA MET A 37 -6.10 -0.77 -5.50
C MET A 37 -6.53 0.36 -6.43
N TYR A 38 -7.78 0.81 -6.29
CA TYR A 38 -8.29 1.93 -7.09
C TYR A 38 -8.07 3.24 -6.34
N PRO A 39 -7.39 4.23 -6.96
CA PRO A 39 -7.16 5.53 -6.33
C PRO A 39 -8.46 6.35 -6.12
N THR A 40 -9.57 5.91 -6.72
CA THR A 40 -10.91 6.50 -6.55
C THR A 40 -11.66 5.99 -5.32
N LYS A 41 -11.16 4.94 -4.64
CA LYS A 41 -11.79 4.36 -3.46
C LYS A 41 -10.98 4.66 -2.19
N ASP A 42 -11.67 4.76 -1.07
CA ASP A 42 -11.06 5.04 0.24
C ASP A 42 -10.19 3.87 0.74
N ILE A 43 -9.28 4.18 1.66
CA ILE A 43 -8.44 3.22 2.41
C ILE A 43 -9.22 1.94 2.78
N ILE A 44 -10.40 2.10 3.39
CA ILE A 44 -11.20 0.98 3.89
C ILE A 44 -11.82 0.18 2.75
N ASP A 45 -12.39 0.83 1.73
CA ASP A 45 -13.03 0.16 0.61
C ASP A 45 -12.01 -0.62 -0.26
N ASN A 46 -10.77 -0.15 -0.35
CA ASN A 46 -9.71 -0.92 -0.99
C ASN A 46 -9.19 -2.06 -0.09
N ALA A 47 -9.02 -1.82 1.22
CA ALA A 47 -8.54 -2.82 2.16
C ALA A 47 -9.51 -4.01 2.32
N VAL A 48 -10.83 -3.78 2.29
CA VAL A 48 -11.83 -4.88 2.33
C VAL A 48 -11.81 -5.75 1.08
N ASN A 49 -11.33 -5.22 -0.05
CA ASN A 49 -11.24 -5.96 -1.30
C ASN A 49 -9.91 -6.73 -1.43
N SER A 50 -8.93 -6.44 -0.58
CA SER A 50 -7.65 -7.15 -0.55
C SER A 50 -7.67 -8.28 0.47
N LYS A 51 -7.32 -9.50 0.03
CA LYS A 51 -7.23 -10.67 0.91
C LYS A 51 -6.10 -10.55 1.94
N ASP A 52 -5.11 -9.69 1.69
CA ASP A 52 -3.93 -9.52 2.55
C ASP A 52 -4.14 -8.55 3.71
N HIS A 53 -5.29 -7.87 3.79
CA HIS A 53 -5.58 -6.82 4.79
C HIS A 53 -6.84 -7.10 5.63
N THR A 54 -7.37 -8.32 5.59
CA THR A 54 -8.56 -8.72 6.36
C THR A 54 -8.40 -8.48 7.86
N THR A 55 -7.21 -8.76 8.41
CA THR A 55 -6.89 -8.56 9.83
C THR A 55 -6.88 -7.07 10.20
N LEU A 56 -6.34 -6.23 9.33
CA LEU A 56 -6.32 -4.78 9.54
C LEU A 56 -7.73 -4.18 9.51
N VAL A 57 -8.58 -4.61 8.59
CA VAL A 57 -9.98 -4.17 8.53
C VAL A 57 -10.73 -4.56 9.81
N ALA A 58 -10.54 -5.80 10.28
CA ALA A 58 -11.15 -6.25 11.53
C ALA A 58 -10.69 -5.39 12.72
N ALA A 59 -9.39 -5.10 12.80
CA ALA A 59 -8.82 -4.24 13.83
C ALA A 59 -9.39 -2.82 13.80
N VAL A 60 -9.46 -2.19 12.62
CA VAL A 60 -9.99 -0.83 12.47
C VAL A 60 -11.47 -0.75 12.84
N LYS A 61 -12.26 -1.77 12.48
CA LYS A 61 -13.67 -1.88 12.90
C LYS A 61 -13.80 -2.03 14.41
N ALA A 62 -12.98 -2.89 15.02
CA ALA A 62 -12.98 -3.10 16.47
C ALA A 62 -12.56 -1.83 17.25
N ALA A 63 -11.58 -1.09 16.74
CA ALA A 63 -11.13 0.19 17.30
C ALA A 63 -12.11 1.34 17.07
N GLY A 64 -12.99 1.24 16.07
CA GLY A 64 -13.91 2.32 15.71
C GLY A 64 -13.25 3.46 14.92
N LEU A 65 -12.09 3.21 14.31
CA LEU A 65 -11.34 4.19 13.54
C LEU A 65 -11.77 4.29 12.06
N VAL A 66 -12.81 3.55 11.67
CA VAL A 66 -13.36 3.57 10.29
C VAL A 66 -13.74 5.00 9.91
N GLU A 67 -14.47 5.72 10.78
CA GLU A 67 -14.91 7.09 10.53
C GLU A 67 -13.71 8.05 10.40
N THR A 68 -12.71 7.91 11.27
CA THR A 68 -11.48 8.73 11.24
C THR A 68 -10.67 8.52 9.97
N LEU A 69 -10.51 7.27 9.55
CA LEU A 69 -9.80 6.94 8.32
C LEU A 69 -10.59 7.30 7.06
N LYS A 70 -11.92 7.43 7.14
CA LYS A 70 -12.77 7.97 6.07
C LYS A 70 -12.87 9.50 6.09
N GLY A 71 -12.24 10.16 7.06
CA GLY A 71 -12.21 11.63 7.13
C GLY A 71 -11.49 12.26 5.94
N PRO A 72 -11.67 13.59 5.72
CA PRO A 72 -10.98 14.31 4.67
C PRO A 72 -9.48 14.33 4.97
N GLY A 73 -8.72 13.47 4.27
CA GLY A 73 -7.27 13.37 4.37
C GLY A 73 -6.53 14.60 3.83
N PRO A 74 -5.19 14.58 3.82
CA PRO A 74 -4.40 13.37 3.51
C PRO A 74 -3.86 12.61 4.74
N PHE A 75 -3.99 11.29 4.71
CA PHE A 75 -3.36 10.37 5.66
C PHE A 75 -2.32 9.48 4.97
N THR A 76 -1.25 9.14 5.68
CA THR A 76 -0.33 8.07 5.28
C THR A 76 -0.51 6.90 6.22
N VAL A 77 -0.86 5.73 5.68
CA VAL A 77 -1.12 4.53 6.47
C VAL A 77 -0.10 3.45 6.14
N PHE A 78 0.63 3.01 7.15
CA PHE A 78 1.51 1.85 7.05
C PHE A 78 0.67 0.59 7.31
N ALA A 79 0.29 -0.14 6.27
CA ALA A 79 -0.60 -1.28 6.35
C ALA A 79 0.21 -2.60 6.39
N PRO A 80 0.31 -3.29 7.54
CA PRO A 80 0.87 -4.63 7.58
C PRO A 80 0.02 -5.62 6.77
N THR A 81 0.68 -6.58 6.11
CA THR A 81 0.03 -7.73 5.48
C THR A 81 -0.35 -8.78 6.53
N ASN A 82 -1.25 -9.71 6.20
CA ASN A 82 -1.53 -10.86 7.06
C ASN A 82 -0.25 -11.63 7.45
N ALA A 83 0.71 -11.77 6.53
CA ALA A 83 2.00 -12.39 6.83
C ALA A 83 2.81 -11.62 7.88
N ALA A 84 2.66 -10.29 7.97
CA ALA A 84 3.27 -9.48 9.01
C ALA A 84 2.65 -9.76 10.39
N PHE A 85 1.34 -10.00 10.44
CA PHE A 85 0.64 -10.41 11.66
C PHE A 85 1.05 -11.83 12.08
N ASP A 86 1.25 -12.74 11.12
CA ASP A 86 1.69 -14.12 11.39
C ASP A 86 3.13 -14.20 11.95
N LYS A 87 3.96 -13.19 11.70
CA LYS A 87 5.30 -13.08 12.31
C LYS A 87 5.26 -12.71 13.78
N LEU A 88 4.16 -12.15 14.28
CA LEU A 88 4.03 -11.87 15.71
C LEU A 88 3.87 -13.18 16.48
N PRO A 89 4.40 -13.28 17.71
CA PRO A 89 4.24 -14.48 18.52
C PRO A 89 2.75 -14.80 18.69
N ALA A 90 2.43 -16.10 18.54
CA ALA A 90 1.06 -16.59 18.61
C ALA A 90 0.35 -16.11 19.88
N GLY A 91 -0.86 -15.59 19.72
CA GLY A 91 -1.65 -14.97 20.80
C GLY A 91 -1.49 -13.46 20.93
N THR A 92 -0.51 -12.82 20.28
CA THR A 92 -0.40 -11.35 20.28
C THR A 92 -1.57 -10.73 19.52
N VAL A 93 -1.86 -11.23 18.32
CA VAL A 93 -2.97 -10.75 17.49
C VAL A 93 -4.30 -11.00 18.19
N ASP A 94 -4.53 -12.22 18.69
CA ASP A 94 -5.75 -12.56 19.43
C ASP A 94 -5.94 -11.63 20.62
N THR A 95 -4.87 -11.36 21.37
CA THR A 95 -4.90 -10.43 22.51
C THR A 95 -5.23 -9.02 22.05
N LEU A 96 -4.61 -8.53 20.98
CA LEU A 96 -4.85 -7.18 20.45
C LEU A 96 -6.27 -6.98 19.92
N VAL A 97 -6.89 -8.02 19.35
CA VAL A 97 -8.25 -7.97 18.81
C VAL A 97 -9.31 -8.13 19.91
N LYS A 98 -8.92 -8.49 21.16
CA LYS A 98 -9.87 -8.55 22.28
C LYS A 98 -10.49 -7.17 22.55
N PRO A 99 -11.79 -7.12 22.89
CA PRO A 99 -12.45 -5.87 23.26
C PRO A 99 -11.79 -5.19 24.47
N GLU A 100 -11.23 -5.97 25.40
CA GLU A 100 -10.45 -5.49 26.55
C GLU A 100 -9.22 -4.67 26.14
N ASN A 101 -8.63 -4.99 24.98
CA ASN A 101 -7.46 -4.31 24.43
C ASN A 101 -7.81 -3.30 23.34
N LYS A 102 -9.09 -2.92 23.21
CA LYS A 102 -9.53 -1.92 22.21
C LYS A 102 -8.76 -0.60 22.31
N SER A 103 -8.42 -0.16 23.53
CA SER A 103 -7.59 1.04 23.74
C SER A 103 -6.20 0.85 23.11
N THR A 104 -5.53 -0.26 23.41
CA THR A 104 -4.23 -0.64 22.84
C THR A 104 -4.30 -0.78 21.32
N LEU A 105 -5.35 -1.41 20.79
CA LEU A 105 -5.59 -1.56 19.36
C LEU A 105 -5.74 -0.21 18.66
N THR A 106 -6.49 0.72 19.28
CA THR A 106 -6.65 2.08 18.79
C THR A 106 -5.30 2.77 18.75
N THR A 107 -4.52 2.69 19.83
CA THR A 107 -3.16 3.23 19.92
C THR A 107 -2.26 2.68 18.81
N ILE A 108 -2.25 1.36 18.60
CA ILE A 108 -1.46 0.71 17.53
C ILE A 108 -1.91 1.16 16.16
N LEU A 109 -3.21 1.24 15.89
CA LEU A 109 -3.71 1.70 14.61
C LEU A 109 -3.36 3.17 14.36
N THR A 110 -3.52 4.04 15.36
CA THR A 110 -3.09 5.44 15.26
C THR A 110 -1.57 5.60 15.13
N TYR A 111 -0.80 4.60 15.58
CA TYR A 111 0.65 4.56 15.40
C TYR A 111 1.05 4.21 13.96
N HIS A 112 0.26 3.39 13.28
CA HIS A 112 0.44 3.11 11.85
C HIS A 112 -0.03 4.25 10.93
N VAL A 113 -0.72 5.24 11.48
CA VAL A 113 -1.24 6.39 10.73
C VAL A 113 -0.37 7.59 11.01
N VAL A 114 0.13 8.21 9.94
CA VAL A 114 0.85 9.48 9.98
C VAL A 114 -0.01 10.53 9.28
N PRO A 115 -0.32 11.67 9.94
CA PRO A 115 -1.04 12.75 9.29
C PRO A 115 -0.16 13.38 8.19
N GLY A 116 -0.77 13.67 7.05
CA GLY A 116 -0.08 14.21 5.88
C GLY A 116 0.11 13.19 4.77
N LYS A 117 0.36 13.69 3.57
CA LYS A 117 0.69 12.88 2.40
C LYS A 117 2.20 12.65 2.34
N LEU A 118 2.65 11.48 2.73
CA LEU A 118 4.03 11.06 2.64
C LEU A 118 4.12 9.94 1.61
N ASP A 119 4.30 10.31 0.35
CA ASP A 119 4.71 9.37 -0.69
C ASP A 119 6.17 8.94 -0.46
N SER A 120 6.62 7.88 -1.12
CA SER A 120 8.00 7.39 -1.04
C SER A 120 8.97 8.51 -1.37
N LYS A 121 8.63 9.39 -2.31
CA LYS A 121 9.47 10.54 -2.67
C LYS A 121 9.61 11.53 -1.51
N ALA A 122 8.52 11.91 -0.83
CA ALA A 122 8.59 12.77 0.34
C ALA A 122 9.30 12.09 1.51
N LEU A 123 9.06 10.80 1.74
CA LEU A 123 9.78 9.99 2.73
C LEU A 123 11.29 10.01 2.45
N LEU A 124 11.70 9.69 1.22
CA LEU A 124 13.09 9.71 0.80
C LEU A 124 13.72 11.11 0.95
N ALA A 125 12.98 12.16 0.61
CA ALA A 125 13.44 13.54 0.79
C ALA A 125 13.69 13.85 2.27
N LYS A 126 12.75 13.51 3.15
CA LYS A 126 12.90 13.67 4.61
C LYS A 126 14.05 12.85 5.16
N ILE A 127 14.26 11.63 4.65
CA ILE A 127 15.35 10.76 5.11
C ILE A 127 16.70 11.36 4.71
N LYS A 128 16.81 11.88 3.50
CA LYS A 128 18.02 12.59 3.03
C LYS A 128 18.28 13.85 3.84
N ASP A 129 17.24 14.63 4.11
CA ASP A 129 17.31 15.86 4.92
C ASP A 129 17.74 15.56 6.36
N GLY A 130 17.19 14.49 6.95
CA GLY A 130 17.56 13.98 8.26
C GLY A 130 18.83 13.12 8.29
N LYS A 131 19.75 13.30 7.33
CA LYS A 131 21.07 12.65 7.26
C LYS A 131 21.04 11.11 7.31
N GLY A 132 20.03 10.50 6.69
CA GLY A 132 19.87 9.05 6.61
C GLY A 132 18.71 8.49 7.44
N SER A 133 17.98 9.33 8.17
CA SER A 133 16.75 8.94 8.88
C SER A 133 15.74 10.09 8.94
N ALA A 134 14.45 9.79 8.79
CA ALA A 134 13.34 10.72 8.98
C ALA A 134 12.54 10.33 10.22
N SER A 135 12.29 11.28 11.11
CA SER A 135 11.33 11.11 12.19
C SER A 135 9.93 11.53 11.71
N LEU A 136 8.96 10.64 11.85
CA LEU A 136 7.57 10.84 11.44
C LEU A 136 6.68 10.80 12.68
N THR A 137 6.04 11.92 13.01
CA THR A 137 5.08 11.96 14.11
C THR A 137 3.79 11.26 13.71
N THR A 138 3.44 10.19 14.42
CA THR A 138 2.20 9.43 14.18
C THR A 138 1.00 10.14 14.82
N VAL A 139 -0.23 9.74 14.46
CA VAL A 139 -1.45 10.27 15.09
C VAL A 139 -1.50 9.94 16.58
N GLN A 140 -0.88 8.84 16.99
CA GLN A 140 -0.77 8.44 18.39
C GLN A 140 0.06 9.43 19.23
N GLY A 141 1.00 10.16 18.59
CA GLY A 141 1.89 11.14 19.22
C GLY A 141 3.36 10.70 19.26
N GLU A 142 3.62 9.39 19.22
CA GLU A 142 4.98 8.86 19.14
C GLU A 142 5.59 9.03 17.74
N ALA A 143 6.91 9.16 17.72
CA ALA A 143 7.69 9.27 16.49
C ALA A 143 8.07 7.88 15.95
N LEU A 144 7.81 7.68 14.66
CA LEU A 144 8.26 6.55 13.87
C LEU A 144 9.51 6.95 13.09
N THR A 145 10.57 6.15 13.14
CA THR A 145 11.81 6.47 12.42
C THR A 145 11.84 5.75 11.08
N ALA A 146 11.72 6.47 9.98
CA ALA A 146 11.94 5.94 8.64
C ALA A 146 13.42 6.07 8.23
N LYS A 147 13.99 5.03 7.64
CA LYS A 147 15.35 4.97 7.12
C LYS A 147 15.35 4.33 5.75
N THR A 148 16.31 4.70 4.92
CA THR A 148 16.56 4.00 3.66
C THR A 148 17.59 2.92 3.85
N SER A 149 17.24 1.68 3.51
CA SER A 149 18.19 0.57 3.40
C SER A 149 18.27 0.12 1.95
N GLY A 150 19.31 0.58 1.25
CA GLY A 150 19.48 0.34 -0.19
C GLY A 150 18.36 1.00 -1.01
N LYS A 151 17.52 0.17 -1.64
CA LYS A 151 16.36 0.63 -2.44
C LYS A 151 15.04 0.63 -1.66
N ASN A 152 15.04 0.06 -0.45
CA ASN A 152 13.83 -0.11 0.35
C ASN A 152 13.78 0.90 1.50
N ILE A 153 12.57 1.24 1.93
CA ILE A 153 12.33 2.04 3.14
C ILE A 153 12.14 1.08 4.30
N VAL A 154 12.89 1.27 5.38
CA VAL A 154 12.80 0.53 6.64
C VAL A 154 12.31 1.49 7.71
N LEU A 155 11.22 1.13 8.37
CA LEU A 155 10.62 1.85 9.48
C LEU A 155 11.06 1.15 10.78
N THR A 156 11.57 1.93 11.73
CA THR A 156 11.89 1.46 13.07
C THR A 156 10.85 2.04 14.04
N ASP A 157 10.14 1.16 14.74
CA ASP A 157 9.16 1.52 15.74
C ASP A 157 9.80 1.91 17.09
N ALA A 158 8.97 2.33 18.05
CA ALA A 158 9.41 2.75 19.37
C ALA A 158 9.94 1.59 20.24
N LYS A 159 9.56 0.35 19.94
CA LYS A 159 10.11 -0.87 20.58
C LYS A 159 11.43 -1.35 19.95
N GLY A 160 11.87 -0.71 18.85
CA GLY A 160 13.05 -1.11 18.09
C GLY A 160 12.79 -2.21 17.06
N GLY A 161 11.52 -2.52 16.77
CA GLY A 161 11.11 -3.39 15.68
C GLY A 161 11.34 -2.72 14.33
N ASN A 162 11.89 -3.48 13.38
CA ASN A 162 12.15 -3.02 12.02
C ASN A 162 11.10 -3.58 11.05
N SER A 163 10.45 -2.70 10.30
CA SER A 163 9.43 -3.02 9.30
C SER A 163 9.88 -2.49 7.94
N THR A 164 9.98 -3.37 6.95
CA THR A 164 10.36 -2.99 5.59
C THR A 164 9.11 -2.73 4.77
N VAL A 165 9.09 -1.60 4.07
CA VAL A 165 8.06 -1.28 3.09
C VAL A 165 8.26 -2.18 1.88
N THR A 166 7.28 -3.04 1.62
CA THR A 166 7.28 -4.00 0.50
C THR A 166 6.63 -3.39 -0.73
N ILE A 167 5.52 -2.68 -0.55
CA ILE A 167 4.80 -1.97 -1.61
C ILE A 167 4.59 -0.55 -1.10
N ALA A 168 5.21 0.42 -1.78
CA ALA A 168 5.08 1.81 -1.44
C ALA A 168 4.21 2.54 -2.48
N ASP A 169 3.75 3.75 -2.16
CA ASP A 169 2.99 4.63 -3.07
C ASP A 169 1.64 4.08 -3.54
N VAL A 170 0.91 3.40 -2.65
CA VAL A 170 -0.46 2.99 -2.96
C VAL A 170 -1.39 4.20 -2.76
N ILE A 171 -1.59 4.96 -3.84
CA ILE A 171 -2.41 6.19 -3.82
C ILE A 171 -3.90 5.84 -3.65
N GLN A 172 -4.55 6.55 -2.74
CA GLN A 172 -5.97 6.44 -2.46
C GLN A 172 -6.63 7.83 -2.40
N SER A 173 -7.96 7.87 -2.45
CA SER A 173 -8.74 9.11 -2.46
C SER A 173 -8.45 10.02 -1.26
N ASN A 174 -8.18 9.40 -0.11
CA ASN A 174 -7.99 10.04 1.19
C ASN A 174 -6.53 9.99 1.69
N GLY A 175 -5.57 9.49 0.89
CA GLY A 175 -4.22 9.29 1.40
C GLY A 175 -3.27 8.45 0.55
N VAL A 176 -2.27 7.91 1.22
CA VAL A 176 -1.28 6.96 0.67
C VAL A 176 -1.15 5.79 1.62
N ILE A 177 -1.23 4.56 1.10
CA ILE A 177 -0.86 3.36 1.84
C ILE A 177 0.56 2.93 1.47
N HIS A 178 1.31 2.51 2.48
CA HIS A 178 2.55 1.77 2.34
C HIS A 178 2.39 0.41 3.00
N VAL A 179 2.52 -0.65 2.21
CA VAL A 179 2.44 -2.01 2.70
C VAL A 179 3.76 -2.38 3.37
N VAL A 180 3.68 -2.86 4.60
CA VAL A 180 4.84 -3.26 5.41
C VAL A 180 4.80 -4.75 5.74
N ASP A 181 5.96 -5.35 5.89
CA ASP A 181 6.10 -6.79 6.17
C ASP A 181 6.09 -7.15 7.66
N THR A 182 6.06 -6.16 8.55
CA THR A 182 6.06 -6.29 10.01
C THR A 182 5.11 -5.27 10.62
N VAL A 183 4.47 -5.63 11.75
CA VAL A 183 3.56 -4.75 12.48
C VAL A 183 4.36 -3.80 13.37
N LEU A 184 4.04 -2.50 13.30
CA LEU A 184 4.69 -1.47 14.11
C LEU A 184 4.10 -1.42 15.52
N MET A 185 4.93 -1.52 16.55
CA MET A 185 4.48 -1.46 17.94
C MET A 185 4.91 -0.15 18.64
N PRO A 186 3.95 0.64 19.18
CA PRO A 186 4.26 1.78 20.05
C PRO A 186 4.82 1.29 21.40
N LYS A 187 5.44 2.18 22.17
CA LYS A 187 6.16 1.81 23.40
C LYS A 187 5.26 1.23 24.50
#